data_AF-A0A8H5M380-F1
#
_entry.id   AF-A0A8H5M380-F1
#
_cell.length_a   1.000
_cell.length_b   1.000
_cell.length_c   1.000
_cell.angle_alpha   90.00
_cell.angle_beta   90.00
_cell.angle_gamma   90.00
#
_symmetry.space_group_name_H-M   'P 1'
#
loop_
_entity.id
_entity.type
_entity.pdbx_description
1 polymer ?
#
loop_
_entity_poly.entity_id
_entity_poly.type
_entity_poly.pdbx_seq_one_letter_code
_entity_poly.pdbx_strand_id
1 'polypeptide(L)'
;MTRLSADKATGEPAPRMPLVAPKKRKAAIEAPQPGNRHSGRIESLKKKAKTMDEAANPPPDKNGAATEPMEVDGEKESNQSETRGSPSSKFCAGCRNGGTLVECRECPKVVCNRCVTFPEVMDPDETFICPPCHFQPGGKKSEPVIKPYYGFSKATKPTLLLGGPTTHEVFALCSTPTVVVISLRLALVDPDGDSARTVFHNIAPYLPKRVKFIDLPWDLGSDKMFKEYLKNVDVLVNRLKNGDLKDYRTFAVYLTDHSDPSRGDLHFTVNGQGVATVAQTLVTSDSQGQVMKNLFPASLTDILREGSRNTLTMLVCGAIISVKDAYVDIKAFADRGLFSWVMAFGQAHMQPCLTNPLLQSASVSWFIHERPWHAVLDDFQAVGAHTDVYMLQQGEKTVRYVWAHPSSKPFGEPAPYSCPGCCSYKAWGKPVDIQWEKSKKKKKIQATAITHRCGHCQRQLVYRLKQSFVKHSKGRTDFSGRGEWYSEDKAEN
;
A
#
# COMPACT_ATOMS: atom_id res chain seq x y z
N MET A 1 -18.70 42.21 14.92
CA MET A 1 -19.34 40.89 14.84
C MET A 1 -19.88 40.73 13.44
N THR A 2 -19.17 40.01 12.59
CA THR A 2 -19.51 39.89 11.15
C THR A 2 -19.71 38.40 10.87
N ARG A 3 -20.97 38.00 10.66
CA ARG A 3 -21.35 36.67 10.20
C ARG A 3 -21.03 36.59 8.71
N LEU A 4 -20.16 35.66 8.32
CA LEU A 4 -20.02 35.22 6.93
C LEU A 4 -20.71 33.85 6.81
N SER A 5 -21.85 33.84 6.14
CA SER A 5 -22.50 32.64 5.63
C SER A 5 -21.76 32.18 4.36
N ALA A 6 -21.38 30.91 4.30
CA ALA A 6 -20.89 30.29 3.08
C ALA A 6 -22.09 29.74 2.31
N ASP A 7 -22.49 30.42 1.24
CA ASP A 7 -23.41 29.88 0.25
C ASP A 7 -22.67 28.83 -0.60
N LYS A 8 -23.32 27.67 -0.75
CA LYS A 8 -22.88 26.60 -1.65
C LYS A 8 -23.11 27.05 -3.10
N ALA A 9 -22.04 27.40 -3.80
CA ALA A 9 -22.07 27.60 -5.25
C ALA A 9 -22.02 26.24 -5.96
N THR A 10 -23.10 25.89 -6.64
CA THR A 10 -23.08 24.88 -7.72
C THR A 10 -22.30 25.48 -8.89
N GLY A 11 -21.05 25.04 -9.07
CA GLY A 11 -20.15 25.57 -10.09
C GLY A 11 -20.60 25.25 -11.51
N GLU A 12 -20.89 26.30 -12.28
CA GLU A 12 -20.82 26.25 -13.74
C GLU A 12 -19.39 25.89 -14.19
N PRO A 13 -19.23 25.23 -15.35
CA PRO A 13 -17.91 24.88 -15.86
C PRO A 13 -17.06 26.14 -16.11
N ALA A 14 -15.80 26.07 -15.67
CA ALA A 14 -14.85 27.17 -15.77
C ALA A 14 -14.70 27.69 -17.22
N PRO A 15 -14.65 29.03 -17.42
CA PRO A 15 -14.43 29.61 -18.73
C PRO A 15 -13.08 29.17 -19.30
N ARG A 16 -13.10 28.58 -20.50
CA ARG A 16 -11.88 28.21 -21.23
C ARG A 16 -11.20 29.47 -21.73
N MET A 17 -10.06 29.83 -21.13
CA MET A 17 -9.18 30.86 -21.68
C MET A 17 -8.58 30.38 -23.01
N PRO A 18 -8.55 31.23 -24.07
CA PRO A 18 -7.81 30.92 -25.27
C PRO A 18 -6.31 30.87 -24.97
N LEU A 19 -5.64 29.83 -25.47
CA LEU A 19 -4.19 29.69 -25.43
C LEU A 19 -3.55 30.82 -26.24
N VAL A 20 -3.00 31.82 -25.54
CA VAL A 20 -2.20 32.87 -26.13
C VAL A 20 -0.89 32.25 -26.62
N ALA A 21 -0.63 32.35 -27.92
CA ALA A 21 0.60 31.89 -28.54
C ALA A 21 1.84 32.60 -27.90
N PRO A 22 2.95 31.89 -27.66
CA PRO A 22 4.12 32.47 -27.03
C PRO A 22 4.77 33.54 -27.93
N LYS A 23 5.00 34.73 -27.36
CA LYS A 23 5.82 35.79 -27.98
C LYS A 23 7.24 35.28 -28.22
N LYS A 24 7.66 35.26 -29.49
CA LYS A 24 9.05 34.98 -29.91
C LYS A 24 10.01 35.97 -29.25
N ARG A 25 10.83 35.50 -28.31
CA ARG A 25 12.04 36.21 -27.89
C ARG A 25 13.12 35.98 -28.96
N LYS A 26 13.62 37.06 -29.56
CA LYS A 26 14.83 37.06 -30.39
C LYS A 26 16.03 36.82 -29.47
N ALA A 27 16.67 35.67 -29.63
CA ALA A 27 18.05 35.47 -29.22
C ALA A 27 18.81 35.07 -30.50
N ALA A 28 19.73 35.95 -30.91
CA ALA A 28 20.78 35.59 -31.84
C ALA A 28 21.81 34.77 -31.06
N ILE A 29 22.22 33.63 -31.62
CA ILE A 29 23.56 33.01 -31.57
C ILE A 29 23.44 31.69 -32.37
N GLU A 30 24.47 31.45 -33.17
CA GLU A 30 24.58 30.52 -34.30
C GLU A 30 24.36 29.04 -33.93
N ALA A 31 23.79 28.30 -34.88
CA ALA A 31 23.66 26.84 -34.85
C ALA A 31 24.51 26.21 -35.97
N PRO A 32 25.17 25.05 -35.74
CA PRO A 32 25.44 24.10 -36.79
C PRO A 32 24.20 23.21 -37.04
N GLN A 33 23.98 22.88 -38.31
CA GLN A 33 22.79 22.20 -38.83
C GLN A 33 22.53 20.80 -38.26
N PRO A 34 21.25 20.39 -38.09
CA PRO A 34 20.88 18.99 -37.98
C PRO A 34 20.24 18.46 -39.27
N GLY A 35 20.59 17.21 -39.58
CA GLY A 35 20.10 16.45 -40.71
C GLY A 35 18.63 16.03 -40.64
N ASN A 36 18.11 15.77 -41.84
CA ASN A 36 16.79 15.27 -42.21
C ASN A 36 16.23 14.17 -41.30
N ARG A 37 14.99 14.38 -40.82
CA ARG A 37 14.04 13.28 -40.59
C ARG A 37 12.65 13.65 -41.12
N HIS A 38 12.19 12.82 -42.05
CA HIS A 38 10.85 12.78 -42.60
C HIS A 38 9.78 12.67 -41.50
N SER A 39 8.76 13.51 -41.56
CA SER A 39 7.47 13.25 -40.92
C SER A 39 6.37 13.24 -42.00
N GLY A 40 5.77 12.08 -42.19
CA GLY A 40 4.64 11.87 -43.07
C GLY A 40 3.35 11.76 -42.26
N ARG A 41 2.44 12.71 -42.49
CA ARG A 41 1.04 12.47 -42.86
C ARG A 41 0.16 11.67 -41.89
N ILE A 42 -0.59 12.39 -41.04
CA ILE A 42 -1.95 12.00 -40.63
C ILE A 42 -2.84 13.25 -40.70
N GLU A 43 -3.51 13.42 -41.84
CA GLU A 43 -4.70 14.24 -42.01
C GLU A 43 -5.78 13.32 -42.57
N SER A 44 -6.77 12.97 -41.75
CA SER A 44 -8.17 12.89 -42.13
C SER A 44 -8.96 12.47 -40.89
N LEU A 45 -9.98 13.25 -40.55
CA LEU A 45 -11.22 12.90 -39.82
C LEU A 45 -11.81 14.20 -39.23
N LYS A 46 -12.28 15.07 -40.13
CA LYS A 46 -13.26 16.11 -39.84
C LYS A 46 -14.37 16.00 -40.88
N LYS A 47 -15.44 15.28 -40.56
CA LYS A 47 -16.79 15.47 -41.13
C LYS A 47 -17.75 14.44 -40.53
N LYS A 48 -18.55 14.88 -39.56
CA LYS A 48 -20.01 14.65 -39.45
C LYS A 48 -20.46 15.05 -38.04
N ALA A 49 -20.90 16.30 -37.92
CA ALA A 49 -21.66 16.81 -36.78
C ALA A 49 -22.77 17.72 -37.33
N LYS A 50 -23.99 17.18 -37.35
CA LYS A 50 -25.33 17.77 -37.57
C LYS A 50 -26.19 16.55 -37.93
N THR A 51 -27.16 16.13 -37.15
CA THR A 51 -28.30 16.84 -36.55
C THR A 51 -28.97 15.90 -35.54
N MET A 52 -29.56 16.42 -34.47
CA MET A 52 -30.95 16.18 -34.03
C MET A 52 -31.09 16.69 -32.59
N ASP A 53 -31.79 17.81 -32.46
CA ASP A 53 -32.48 18.24 -31.25
C ASP A 53 -33.75 17.38 -31.04
N GLU A 54 -34.25 17.45 -29.80
CA GLU A 54 -35.58 17.03 -29.33
C GLU A 54 -35.82 15.54 -29.02
N ALA A 55 -35.70 15.18 -27.72
CA ALA A 55 -36.74 14.43 -27.01
C ALA A 55 -36.48 14.36 -25.48
N ALA A 56 -37.49 14.83 -24.73
CA ALA A 56 -38.03 14.29 -23.47
C ALA A 56 -37.19 14.26 -22.18
N ASN A 57 -37.75 14.94 -21.16
CA ASN A 57 -37.47 14.76 -19.73
C ASN A 57 -37.62 13.29 -19.29
N PRO A 58 -36.70 12.72 -18.50
CA PRO A 58 -36.95 11.49 -17.77
C PRO A 58 -37.63 11.78 -16.41
N PRO A 59 -38.51 10.88 -15.92
CA PRO A 59 -39.08 10.98 -14.58
C PRO A 59 -38.05 10.56 -13.51
N PRO A 60 -38.30 10.85 -12.22
CA PRO A 60 -37.37 10.53 -11.15
C PRO A 60 -37.36 9.04 -10.83
N ASP A 61 -36.19 8.41 -10.94
CA ASP A 61 -35.95 7.04 -10.53
C ASP A 61 -36.04 6.91 -9.00
N LYS A 62 -37.11 6.25 -8.55
CA LYS A 62 -37.17 5.56 -7.27
C LYS A 62 -36.94 4.09 -7.57
N ASN A 63 -35.76 3.56 -7.25
CA ASN A 63 -35.56 2.15 -6.88
C ASN A 63 -34.12 1.92 -6.40
N GLY A 64 -33.98 1.70 -5.09
CA GLY A 64 -32.80 1.05 -4.53
C GLY A 64 -32.87 -0.44 -4.83
N ALA A 65 -32.10 -0.90 -5.81
CA ALA A 65 -31.93 -2.31 -6.10
C ALA A 65 -30.66 -2.82 -5.42
N ALA A 66 -30.82 -3.84 -4.59
CA ALA A 66 -29.73 -4.66 -4.08
C ALA A 66 -28.96 -5.25 -5.26
N THR A 67 -27.64 -5.07 -5.27
CA THR A 67 -26.73 -5.75 -6.18
C THR A 67 -26.80 -7.26 -5.95
N GLU A 68 -27.38 -7.97 -6.91
CA GLU A 68 -27.27 -9.43 -7.00
C GLU A 68 -25.82 -9.83 -7.39
N PRO A 69 -25.30 -10.95 -6.85
CA PRO A 69 -23.96 -11.42 -7.19
C PRO A 69 -23.94 -12.05 -8.59
N MET A 70 -22.98 -11.65 -9.41
CA MET A 70 -22.62 -12.34 -10.65
C MET A 70 -22.24 -13.80 -10.35
N GLU A 71 -23.06 -14.74 -10.80
CA GLU A 71 -22.69 -16.16 -10.92
C GLU A 71 -21.78 -16.33 -12.14
N VAL A 72 -20.61 -16.94 -11.93
CA VAL A 72 -19.64 -17.26 -12.97
C VAL A 72 -19.64 -18.77 -13.15
N ASP A 73 -19.85 -19.22 -14.39
CA ASP A 73 -19.92 -20.62 -14.81
C ASP A 73 -18.72 -21.46 -14.33
N GLY A 74 -19.03 -22.59 -13.69
CA GLY A 74 -18.05 -23.50 -13.12
C GLY A 74 -17.52 -24.53 -14.13
N GLU A 75 -16.29 -24.34 -14.61
CA GLU A 75 -15.51 -25.40 -15.23
C GLU A 75 -15.08 -26.43 -14.17
N LYS A 76 -15.46 -27.70 -14.39
CA LYS A 76 -15.07 -28.85 -13.54
C LYS A 76 -13.59 -29.19 -13.76
N GLU A 77 -12.72 -28.72 -12.87
CA GLU A 77 -11.32 -29.17 -12.81
C GLU A 77 -11.24 -30.59 -12.23
N SER A 78 -10.51 -31.47 -12.93
CA SER A 78 -10.28 -32.87 -12.57
C SER A 78 -9.42 -32.99 -11.31
N ASN A 79 -9.93 -33.69 -10.30
CA ASN A 79 -9.20 -34.04 -9.06
C ASN A 79 -7.97 -34.92 -9.37
N GLN A 80 -6.78 -34.32 -9.42
CA GLN A 80 -5.52 -35.06 -9.27
C GLN A 80 -5.20 -35.18 -7.78
N SER A 81 -4.83 -36.38 -7.34
CA SER A 81 -4.54 -36.70 -5.94
C SER A 81 -3.29 -35.97 -5.46
N GLU A 82 -3.44 -35.00 -4.57
CA GLU A 82 -2.34 -34.27 -3.94
C GLU A 82 -1.59 -35.18 -2.95
N THR A 83 -0.36 -35.56 -3.28
CA THR A 83 0.61 -36.06 -2.30
C THR A 83 1.04 -34.91 -1.39
N ARG A 84 1.29 -35.20 -0.10
CA ARG A 84 1.59 -34.23 0.99
C ARG A 84 2.92 -33.45 0.86
N GLY A 85 3.33 -33.06 -0.34
CA GLY A 85 4.31 -31.99 -0.55
C GLY A 85 3.61 -30.64 -0.46
N SER A 86 4.27 -29.62 0.09
CA SER A 86 3.77 -28.25 -0.06
C SER A 86 3.55 -27.97 -1.55
N PRO A 87 2.37 -27.52 -1.98
CA PRO A 87 2.09 -27.29 -3.39
C PRO A 87 3.14 -26.32 -3.94
N SER A 88 3.82 -26.73 -5.01
CA SER A 88 4.83 -25.91 -5.64
C SER A 88 4.20 -24.61 -6.16
N SER A 89 5.01 -23.54 -6.18
CA SER A 89 4.56 -22.26 -6.74
C SER A 89 4.09 -22.46 -8.17
N LYS A 90 2.94 -21.87 -8.53
CA LYS A 90 2.43 -21.88 -9.92
C LYS A 90 3.06 -20.79 -10.79
N PHE A 91 3.94 -19.96 -10.22
CA PHE A 91 4.59 -18.84 -10.90
C PHE A 91 6.11 -18.95 -10.82
N CYS A 92 6.75 -18.72 -11.96
CA CYS A 92 8.19 -18.61 -12.07
C CYS A 92 8.72 -17.48 -11.16
N ALA A 93 9.68 -17.80 -10.29
CA ALA A 93 10.30 -16.82 -9.41
C ALA A 93 11.02 -15.68 -10.17
N GLY A 94 11.48 -15.94 -11.40
CA GLY A 94 12.18 -14.96 -12.24
C GLY A 94 11.24 -13.93 -12.88
N CYS A 95 10.27 -14.40 -13.67
CA CYS A 95 9.39 -13.53 -14.46
C CYS A 95 7.96 -13.39 -13.94
N ARG A 96 7.60 -14.12 -12.87
CA ARG A 96 6.27 -14.13 -12.23
C ARG A 96 5.13 -14.60 -13.16
N ASN A 97 5.47 -15.34 -14.21
CA ASN A 97 4.50 -15.96 -15.12
C ASN A 97 4.48 -17.49 -14.91
N GLY A 98 3.40 -18.13 -15.37
CA GLY A 98 3.32 -19.60 -15.47
C GLY A 98 4.07 -20.16 -16.69
N GLY A 99 3.71 -21.37 -17.11
CA GLY A 99 4.26 -22.06 -18.27
C GLY A 99 4.89 -23.41 -17.90
N THR A 100 5.91 -23.84 -18.64
CA THR A 100 6.71 -25.01 -18.27
C THR A 100 7.65 -24.63 -17.13
N LEU A 101 7.36 -25.13 -15.94
CA LEU A 101 8.07 -24.80 -14.71
C LEU A 101 8.91 -26.01 -14.27
N VAL A 102 10.10 -25.74 -13.75
CA VAL A 102 10.92 -26.73 -13.04
C VAL A 102 11.02 -26.35 -11.57
N GLU A 103 10.82 -27.33 -10.68
CA GLU A 103 10.80 -27.14 -9.25
C GLU A 103 12.20 -27.23 -8.63
N CYS A 104 12.50 -26.34 -7.70
CA CYS A 104 13.76 -26.39 -6.96
C CYS A 104 13.70 -27.48 -5.90
N ARG A 105 14.72 -28.34 -5.85
CA ARG A 105 14.86 -29.40 -4.83
C ARG A 105 14.95 -28.86 -3.39
N GLU A 106 15.57 -27.70 -3.21
CA GLU A 106 15.91 -27.17 -1.88
C GLU A 106 14.90 -26.16 -1.32
N CYS A 107 13.95 -25.66 -2.11
CA CYS A 107 12.97 -24.68 -1.65
C CYS A 107 11.72 -24.65 -2.55
N PRO A 108 10.61 -24.03 -2.11
CA PRO A 108 9.34 -24.03 -2.88
C PRO A 108 9.34 -23.20 -4.18
N LYS A 109 10.49 -22.67 -4.62
CA LYS A 109 10.58 -21.84 -5.83
C LYS A 109 10.56 -22.72 -7.06
N VAL A 110 9.95 -22.18 -8.12
CA VAL A 110 9.97 -22.77 -9.46
C VAL A 110 10.51 -21.75 -10.45
N VAL A 111 11.07 -22.22 -11.57
CA VAL A 111 11.57 -21.35 -12.63
C VAL A 111 11.10 -21.87 -13.99
N CYS A 112 10.72 -20.97 -14.90
CA CYS A 112 10.27 -21.34 -16.23
C CYS A 112 11.42 -21.44 -17.23
N ASN A 113 11.21 -22.19 -18.32
CA ASN A 113 12.15 -22.32 -19.45
C ASN A 113 12.43 -21.00 -20.20
N ARG A 114 11.62 -19.95 -19.99
CA ARG A 114 11.91 -18.59 -20.50
C ARG A 114 12.94 -17.84 -19.67
N CYS A 115 13.12 -18.26 -18.41
CA CYS A 115 14.04 -17.64 -17.46
C CYS A 115 15.35 -18.41 -17.30
N VAL A 116 15.39 -19.70 -17.65
CA VAL A 116 16.60 -20.52 -17.62
C VAL A 116 16.60 -21.50 -18.78
N THR A 117 17.78 -21.79 -19.32
CA THR A 117 17.94 -22.84 -20.33
C THR A 117 17.72 -24.21 -19.71
N PHE A 118 16.75 -24.96 -20.22
CA PHE A 118 16.56 -26.37 -19.84
C PHE A 118 17.48 -27.26 -20.69
N PRO A 119 17.93 -28.42 -20.18
CA PRO A 119 18.48 -29.48 -21.00
C PRO A 119 17.49 -29.89 -22.10
N GLU A 120 17.98 -30.28 -23.28
CA GLU A 120 17.13 -30.74 -24.38
C GLU A 120 16.32 -31.99 -23.99
N VAL A 121 16.92 -32.85 -23.17
CA VAL A 121 16.29 -34.04 -22.58
C VAL A 121 16.47 -33.96 -21.07
N MET A 122 15.38 -33.83 -20.32
CA MET A 122 15.42 -33.91 -18.85
C MET A 122 15.41 -35.39 -18.44
N ASP A 123 16.47 -35.79 -17.75
CA ASP A 123 16.59 -37.12 -17.16
C ASP A 123 15.65 -37.22 -15.94
N PRO A 124 14.91 -38.33 -15.73
CA PRO A 124 13.99 -38.48 -14.60
C PRO A 124 14.63 -38.31 -13.21
N ASP A 125 15.92 -38.61 -13.07
CA ASP A 125 16.67 -38.45 -11.81
C ASP A 125 17.40 -37.08 -11.73
N GLU A 126 17.20 -36.22 -12.73
CA GLU A 126 17.77 -34.88 -12.73
C GLU A 126 17.07 -34.00 -11.70
N THR A 127 17.86 -33.31 -10.88
CA THR A 127 17.34 -32.39 -9.87
C THR A 127 17.74 -30.98 -10.22
N PHE A 128 16.82 -30.04 -10.01
CA PHE A 128 17.04 -28.62 -10.25
C PHE A 128 17.26 -27.86 -8.94
N ILE A 129 18.19 -26.92 -8.95
CA ILE A 129 18.50 -26.00 -7.85
C ILE A 129 18.32 -24.58 -8.37
N CYS A 130 17.38 -23.81 -7.79
CA CYS A 130 17.15 -22.43 -8.24
C CYS A 130 18.36 -21.53 -7.96
N PRO A 131 18.49 -20.37 -8.66
CA PRO A 131 19.64 -19.49 -8.50
C PRO A 131 19.86 -19.04 -7.04
N PRO A 132 18.84 -18.63 -6.26
CA PRO A 132 19.03 -18.32 -4.84
C PRO A 132 19.67 -19.45 -4.02
N CYS A 133 19.21 -20.70 -4.19
CA CYS A 133 19.74 -21.86 -3.46
C CYS A 133 21.16 -22.23 -3.91
N HIS A 134 21.47 -22.06 -5.20
CA HIS A 134 22.82 -22.29 -5.73
C HIS A 134 23.83 -21.30 -5.15
N PHE A 135 23.48 -20.00 -5.09
CA PHE A 135 24.37 -18.96 -4.58
C PHE A 135 24.42 -18.89 -3.05
N GLN A 136 23.39 -19.40 -2.36
CA GLN A 136 23.28 -19.40 -0.89
C GLN A 136 22.84 -20.79 -0.39
N PRO A 137 23.70 -21.83 -0.52
CA PRO A 137 23.35 -23.18 -0.11
C PRO A 137 23.05 -23.23 1.40
N GLY A 138 21.92 -23.86 1.75
CA GLY A 138 21.42 -23.92 3.13
C GLY A 138 21.01 -22.56 3.72
N GLY A 139 20.77 -21.53 2.90
CA GLY A 139 20.35 -20.20 3.34
C GLY A 139 21.42 -19.42 4.11
N LYS A 140 22.66 -19.90 4.14
CA LYS A 140 23.76 -19.22 4.83
C LYS A 140 24.20 -18.01 4.00
N LYS A 141 24.33 -16.85 4.66
CA LYS A 141 24.96 -15.65 4.09
C LYS A 141 26.49 -15.85 4.08
N SER A 142 26.99 -16.82 3.31
CA SER A 142 28.42 -16.88 3.00
C SER A 142 28.78 -15.72 2.07
N GLU A 143 30.05 -15.34 2.04
CA GLU A 143 30.53 -14.44 0.98
C GLU A 143 30.11 -15.01 -0.38
N PRO A 144 29.59 -14.17 -1.28
CA PRO A 144 29.13 -14.62 -2.58
C PRO A 144 30.35 -15.11 -3.37
N VAL A 145 30.52 -16.43 -3.44
CA VAL A 145 31.53 -17.01 -4.31
C VAL A 145 30.99 -16.91 -5.72
N ILE A 146 31.59 -16.06 -6.54
CA ILE A 146 31.23 -15.91 -7.95
C ILE A 146 31.60 -17.23 -8.63
N LYS A 147 30.60 -18.07 -8.86
CA LYS A 147 30.72 -19.37 -9.54
C LYS A 147 29.71 -19.42 -10.70
N PRO A 148 30.05 -20.12 -11.78
CA PRO A 148 29.06 -20.41 -12.81
C PRO A 148 27.86 -21.13 -12.21
N TYR A 149 26.65 -20.74 -12.63
CA TYR A 149 25.42 -21.36 -12.15
C TYR A 149 25.24 -22.73 -12.80
N TYR A 150 25.22 -23.78 -11.98
CA TYR A 150 24.86 -25.14 -12.40
C TYR A 150 23.52 -25.47 -11.74
N GLY A 151 22.44 -25.22 -12.49
CA GLY A 151 21.08 -25.39 -12.01
C GLY A 151 20.63 -26.84 -11.99
N PHE A 152 21.19 -27.71 -12.82
CA PHE A 152 20.78 -29.12 -12.96
C PHE A 152 21.90 -30.06 -12.54
N SER A 153 21.57 -31.12 -11.80
CA SER A 153 22.57 -32.01 -11.16
C SER A 153 23.45 -32.78 -12.13
N LYS A 154 22.98 -33.06 -13.36
CA LYS A 154 23.72 -33.78 -14.40
C LYS A 154 24.30 -32.84 -15.48
N ALA A 155 24.13 -31.52 -15.35
CA ALA A 155 24.61 -30.57 -16.34
C ALA A 155 26.14 -30.48 -16.38
N THR A 156 26.72 -30.71 -17.56
CA THR A 156 28.15 -30.54 -17.84
C THR A 156 28.51 -29.09 -18.21
N LYS A 157 27.52 -28.25 -18.50
CA LYS A 157 27.67 -26.83 -18.85
C LYS A 157 26.90 -25.96 -17.88
N PRO A 158 27.35 -24.71 -17.61
CA PRO A 158 26.59 -23.77 -16.81
C PRO A 158 25.19 -23.52 -17.40
N THR A 159 24.20 -23.44 -16.52
CA THR A 159 22.83 -23.05 -16.84
C THR A 159 22.78 -21.54 -17.09
N LEU A 160 22.28 -21.13 -18.26
CA LEU A 160 22.15 -19.73 -18.59
C LEU A 160 20.82 -19.19 -18.03
N LEU A 161 20.88 -18.07 -17.33
CA LEU A 161 19.70 -17.28 -16.97
C LEU A 161 19.27 -16.47 -18.19
N LEU A 162 18.09 -16.75 -18.71
CA LEU A 162 17.50 -16.09 -19.86
C LEU A 162 16.68 -14.89 -19.38
N GLY A 163 17.00 -13.70 -19.88
CA GLY A 163 16.30 -12.45 -19.56
C GLY A 163 16.94 -11.61 -18.44
N GLY A 164 16.58 -10.34 -18.40
CA GLY A 164 16.99 -9.39 -17.36
C GLY A 164 15.97 -9.29 -16.23
N PRO A 165 16.36 -8.73 -15.06
CA PRO A 165 15.42 -8.44 -14.00
C PRO A 165 14.38 -7.43 -14.50
N THR A 166 13.10 -7.83 -14.54
CA THR A 166 11.98 -6.95 -14.90
C THR A 166 11.42 -6.19 -13.69
N THR A 167 11.84 -6.59 -12.49
CA THR A 167 11.45 -5.97 -11.23
C THR A 167 12.65 -5.92 -10.28
N HIS A 168 12.58 -5.09 -9.24
CA HIS A 168 13.61 -5.02 -8.21
C HIS A 168 13.79 -6.34 -7.45
N GLU A 169 12.79 -7.22 -7.49
CA GLU A 169 12.74 -8.44 -6.69
C GLU A 169 13.06 -9.63 -7.59
N VAL A 170 14.34 -10.00 -7.60
CA VAL A 170 14.86 -11.08 -8.43
C VAL A 170 14.64 -12.41 -7.70
N PHE A 171 13.98 -13.38 -8.35
CA PHE A 171 13.71 -14.71 -7.81
C PHE A 171 12.90 -14.73 -6.50
N ALA A 172 11.91 -13.84 -6.37
CA ALA A 172 10.99 -13.88 -5.24
C ALA A 172 10.20 -15.20 -5.23
N LEU A 173 9.93 -15.73 -4.02
CA LEU A 173 8.92 -16.79 -3.88
C LEU A 173 7.57 -16.25 -4.36
N CYS A 174 6.72 -17.07 -4.96
CA CYS A 174 5.38 -16.71 -5.37
C CYS A 174 4.37 -17.68 -4.77
N SER A 175 4.12 -17.52 -3.47
CA SER A 175 3.14 -18.32 -2.73
C SER A 175 1.73 -18.09 -3.25
N THR A 176 0.90 -19.12 -3.11
CA THR A 176 -0.51 -19.10 -3.53
C THR A 176 -1.47 -19.36 -2.35
N PRO A 177 -1.43 -18.56 -1.27
CA PRO A 177 -2.33 -18.77 -0.12
C PRO A 177 -3.80 -18.56 -0.48
N THR A 178 -4.71 -19.04 0.38
CA THR A 178 -6.12 -18.63 0.36
C THR A 178 -6.27 -17.35 1.18
N VAL A 179 -6.75 -16.26 0.57
CA VAL A 179 -6.84 -14.93 1.20
C VAL A 179 -8.26 -14.37 1.10
N VAL A 180 -8.79 -13.88 2.22
CA VAL A 180 -10.01 -13.04 2.21
C VAL A 180 -9.59 -11.61 2.46
N VAL A 181 -9.92 -10.74 1.50
CA VAL A 181 -9.78 -9.29 1.63
C VAL A 181 -11.10 -8.75 2.16
N ILE A 182 -11.09 -8.20 3.37
CA ILE A 182 -12.27 -7.66 4.04
C ILE A 182 -12.18 -6.13 4.04
N SER A 183 -13.15 -5.46 3.43
CA SER A 183 -13.34 -4.01 3.54
C SER A 183 -14.34 -3.72 4.65
N LEU A 184 -13.87 -3.21 5.78
CA LEU A 184 -14.69 -2.69 6.87
C LEU A 184 -14.77 -1.16 6.70
N ARG A 185 -15.77 -0.66 5.98
CA ARG A 185 -15.89 0.77 5.70
C ARG A 185 -17.09 1.38 6.41
N LEU A 186 -16.94 2.57 6.99
CA LEU A 186 -18.09 3.37 7.42
C LEU A 186 -19.01 3.54 6.20
N ALA A 187 -20.31 3.29 6.35
CA ALA A 187 -21.26 3.26 5.23
C ALA A 187 -21.32 4.57 4.42
N LEU A 188 -20.93 5.70 5.03
CA LEU A 188 -20.81 7.01 4.38
C LEU A 188 -19.65 7.08 3.38
N VAL A 189 -18.61 6.26 3.55
CA VAL A 189 -17.45 6.26 2.68
C VAL A 189 -17.80 5.56 1.37
N ASP A 190 -17.60 6.29 0.28
CA ASP A 190 -17.81 5.80 -1.08
C ASP A 190 -16.98 4.53 -1.33
N PRO A 191 -17.58 3.43 -1.81
CA PRO A 191 -16.82 2.24 -2.20
C PRO A 191 -15.87 2.50 -3.39
N ASP A 192 -16.08 3.55 -4.18
CA ASP A 192 -15.21 3.87 -5.31
C ASP A 192 -13.84 4.37 -4.86
N GLY A 193 -12.81 3.68 -5.34
CA GLY A 193 -11.42 3.94 -4.92
C GLY A 193 -11.04 3.31 -3.58
N ASP A 194 -11.91 2.48 -2.99
CA ASP A 194 -11.62 1.72 -1.78
C ASP A 194 -10.29 0.94 -1.90
N SER A 195 -9.38 1.21 -0.97
CA SER A 195 -8.06 0.59 -0.94
C SER A 195 -8.14 -0.93 -0.87
N ALA A 196 -9.11 -1.49 -0.14
CA ALA A 196 -9.27 -2.95 -0.02
C ALA A 196 -9.56 -3.58 -1.39
N ARG A 197 -10.48 -2.97 -2.15
CA ARG A 197 -10.80 -3.39 -3.52
C ARG A 197 -9.59 -3.28 -4.45
N THR A 198 -8.80 -2.20 -4.34
CA THR A 198 -7.58 -2.04 -5.16
C THR A 198 -6.52 -3.09 -4.84
N VAL A 199 -6.41 -3.51 -3.57
CA VAL A 199 -5.52 -4.60 -3.16
C VAL A 199 -6.02 -5.94 -3.69
N PHE A 200 -7.32 -6.22 -3.56
CA PHE A 200 -7.93 -7.44 -4.08
C PHE A 200 -7.61 -7.63 -5.56
N HIS A 201 -7.89 -6.61 -6.39
CA HIS A 201 -7.59 -6.69 -7.83
C HIS A 201 -6.10 -6.83 -8.13
N ASN A 202 -5.22 -6.29 -7.29
CA ASN A 202 -3.78 -6.40 -7.48
C ASN A 202 -3.23 -7.79 -7.14
N ILE A 203 -3.79 -8.48 -6.13
CA ILE A 203 -3.35 -9.84 -5.74
C ILE A 203 -4.11 -10.95 -6.46
N ALA A 204 -5.31 -10.68 -7.00
CA ALA A 204 -6.15 -11.68 -7.67
C ALA A 204 -5.47 -12.42 -8.83
N PRO A 205 -4.65 -11.77 -9.70
CA PRO A 205 -3.93 -12.48 -10.75
C PRO A 205 -2.96 -13.56 -10.22
N TYR A 206 -2.47 -13.42 -8.99
CA TYR A 206 -1.61 -14.41 -8.34
C TYR A 206 -2.39 -15.52 -7.64
N LEU A 207 -3.67 -15.27 -7.32
CA LEU A 207 -4.50 -16.13 -6.48
C LEU A 207 -5.82 -16.52 -7.19
N PRO A 208 -5.77 -17.11 -8.40
CA PRO A 208 -6.97 -17.45 -9.15
C PRO A 208 -7.87 -18.39 -8.31
N LYS A 209 -9.14 -18.00 -8.13
CA LYS A 209 -10.13 -18.67 -7.26
C LYS A 209 -9.75 -18.76 -5.76
N ARG A 210 -8.55 -18.31 -5.36
CA ARG A 210 -8.00 -18.41 -4.00
C ARG A 210 -7.97 -17.08 -3.26
N VAL A 211 -8.46 -16.01 -3.87
CA VAL A 211 -8.77 -14.75 -3.18
C VAL A 211 -10.27 -14.46 -3.24
N LYS A 212 -10.82 -13.93 -2.15
CA LYS A 212 -12.21 -13.46 -2.07
C LYS A 212 -12.26 -12.05 -1.50
N PHE A 213 -13.14 -11.23 -2.05
CA PHE A 213 -13.40 -9.89 -1.55
C PHE A 213 -14.72 -9.87 -0.81
N ILE A 214 -14.74 -9.30 0.39
CA ILE A 214 -15.94 -9.12 1.21
C ILE A 214 -16.02 -7.65 1.60
N ASP A 215 -17.10 -6.99 1.22
CA ASP A 215 -17.42 -5.62 1.62
C ASP A 215 -18.44 -5.65 2.77
N LEU A 216 -18.09 -5.02 3.89
CA LEU A 216 -18.93 -4.92 5.08
C LEU A 216 -19.07 -3.43 5.45
N PRO A 217 -19.94 -2.69 4.74
CA PRO A 217 -20.30 -1.35 5.17
C PRO A 217 -20.96 -1.41 6.55
N TRP A 218 -20.62 -0.47 7.42
CA TRP A 218 -21.18 -0.42 8.76
C TRP A 218 -21.75 0.95 9.11
N ASP A 219 -22.82 0.92 9.89
CA ASP A 219 -23.45 2.08 10.53
C ASP A 219 -24.06 1.58 11.84
N LEU A 220 -23.55 2.09 12.96
CA LEU A 220 -23.95 1.70 14.32
C LEU A 220 -24.85 2.77 14.96
N GLY A 221 -25.32 3.76 14.18
CA GLY A 221 -26.12 4.89 14.69
C GLY A 221 -27.54 4.52 15.14
N SER A 222 -28.04 3.33 14.80
CA SER A 222 -29.31 2.82 15.29
C SER A 222 -29.28 1.30 15.51
N ASP A 223 -30.13 0.81 16.41
CA ASP A 223 -30.26 -0.64 16.68
C ASP A 223 -30.58 -1.45 15.42
N LYS A 224 -31.34 -0.88 14.49
CA LYS A 224 -31.67 -1.54 13.23
C LYS A 224 -30.42 -1.75 12.38
N MET A 225 -29.66 -0.68 12.14
CA MET A 225 -28.44 -0.72 11.32
C MET A 225 -27.36 -1.58 11.98
N PHE A 226 -27.22 -1.50 13.31
CA PHE A 226 -26.30 -2.35 14.06
C PHE A 226 -26.65 -3.85 13.93
N LYS A 227 -27.92 -4.23 14.09
CA LYS A 227 -28.37 -5.62 13.91
C LYS A 227 -28.16 -6.10 12.47
N GLU A 228 -28.37 -5.24 11.48
CA GLU A 228 -28.11 -5.55 10.08
C GLU A 228 -26.62 -5.81 9.82
N TYR A 229 -25.74 -4.97 10.38
CA TYR A 229 -24.30 -5.18 10.33
C TYR A 229 -23.91 -6.53 10.97
N LEU A 230 -24.39 -6.82 12.19
CA LEU A 230 -24.09 -8.09 12.86
C LEU A 230 -24.58 -9.30 12.07
N LYS A 231 -25.78 -9.21 11.46
CA LYS A 231 -26.30 -10.25 10.57
C LYS A 231 -25.34 -10.51 9.39
N ASN A 232 -24.79 -9.47 8.78
CA ASN A 232 -23.82 -9.62 7.68
C ASN A 232 -22.51 -10.25 8.15
N VAL A 233 -22.05 -9.90 9.37
CA VAL A 233 -20.89 -10.57 9.98
C VAL A 233 -21.18 -12.04 10.26
N ASP A 234 -22.36 -12.39 10.79
CA ASP A 234 -22.74 -13.78 11.05
C ASP A 234 -22.82 -14.61 9.77
N VAL A 235 -23.30 -14.02 8.67
CA VAL A 235 -23.25 -14.65 7.34
C VAL A 235 -21.80 -14.93 6.92
N LEU A 236 -20.90 -13.97 7.07
CA LEU A 236 -19.46 -14.17 6.78
C LEU A 236 -18.86 -15.27 7.66
N VAL A 237 -19.11 -15.24 8.97
CA VAL A 237 -18.65 -16.25 9.95
C VAL A 237 -19.13 -17.64 9.54
N ASN A 238 -20.41 -17.79 9.18
CA ASN A 238 -20.94 -19.07 8.73
C ASN A 238 -20.27 -19.56 7.43
N ARG A 239 -19.99 -18.67 6.48
CA ARG A 239 -19.23 -19.03 5.27
C ARG A 239 -17.81 -19.49 5.58
N LEU A 240 -17.15 -18.86 6.55
CA LEU A 240 -15.79 -19.19 7.00
C LEU A 240 -15.70 -20.45 7.85
N LYS A 241 -16.76 -20.82 8.59
CA LYS A 241 -16.80 -22.04 9.41
C LYS A 241 -17.30 -23.24 8.62
N ASN A 242 -18.42 -23.06 7.92
CA ASN A 242 -19.23 -24.16 7.39
C ASN A 242 -19.50 -24.05 5.88
N GLY A 243 -19.15 -22.94 5.23
CA GLY A 243 -19.51 -22.66 3.85
C GLY A 243 -18.35 -22.72 2.86
N ASP A 244 -18.46 -21.92 1.81
CA ASP A 244 -17.53 -21.85 0.68
C ASP A 244 -16.16 -21.24 1.02
N LEU A 245 -16.03 -20.61 2.19
CA LEU A 245 -14.79 -19.98 2.66
C LEU A 245 -14.10 -20.79 3.76
N LYS A 246 -14.51 -22.03 4.01
CA LYS A 246 -14.01 -22.87 5.11
C LYS A 246 -12.51 -23.13 5.11
N ASP A 247 -11.84 -23.02 3.96
CA ASP A 247 -10.40 -23.24 3.79
C ASP A 247 -9.57 -21.94 3.80
N TYR A 248 -10.22 -20.80 4.05
CA TYR A 248 -9.54 -19.51 4.13
C TYR A 248 -9.14 -19.20 5.57
N ARG A 249 -7.84 -19.04 5.80
CA ARG A 249 -7.26 -18.71 7.12
C ARG A 249 -6.34 -17.49 7.12
N THR A 250 -6.27 -16.78 6.00
CA THR A 250 -5.47 -15.57 5.88
C THR A 250 -6.38 -14.40 5.53
N PHE A 251 -6.36 -13.36 6.36
CA PHE A 251 -7.27 -12.21 6.25
C PHE A 251 -6.48 -10.92 6.04
N ALA A 252 -6.85 -10.17 4.99
CA ALA A 252 -6.37 -8.81 4.76
C ALA A 252 -7.52 -7.83 5.06
N VAL A 253 -7.54 -7.28 6.27
CA VAL A 253 -8.61 -6.41 6.74
C VAL A 253 -8.22 -4.94 6.55
N TYR A 254 -9.12 -4.17 5.94
CA TYR A 254 -8.97 -2.74 5.72
C TYR A 254 -10.12 -2.04 6.44
N LEU A 255 -9.79 -1.22 7.43
CA LEU A 255 -10.76 -0.39 8.16
C LEU A 255 -10.69 1.03 7.60
N THR A 256 -11.76 1.48 6.95
CA THR A 256 -11.85 2.83 6.38
C THR A 256 -12.89 3.65 7.14
N ASP A 257 -12.43 4.72 7.78
CA ASP A 257 -13.27 5.54 8.67
C ASP A 257 -12.76 6.99 8.77
N HIS A 258 -13.49 7.80 9.53
CA HIS A 258 -13.08 9.09 10.03
C HIS A 258 -12.82 9.01 11.54
N SER A 259 -11.91 9.84 12.03
CA SER A 259 -11.69 10.05 13.45
C SER A 259 -11.75 11.52 13.81
N ASP A 260 -12.22 11.80 15.03
CA ASP A 260 -12.21 13.13 15.62
C ASP A 260 -10.74 13.63 15.69
N PRO A 261 -10.39 14.78 15.07
CA PRO A 261 -9.00 15.25 15.05
C PRO A 261 -8.42 15.63 16.42
N SER A 262 -9.28 15.87 17.42
CA SER A 262 -8.89 16.27 18.77
C SER A 262 -8.80 15.09 19.74
N ARG A 263 -9.69 14.09 19.58
CA ARG A 263 -9.77 12.92 20.47
C ARG A 263 -9.24 11.64 19.87
N GLY A 264 -9.17 11.54 18.54
CA GLY A 264 -8.84 10.30 17.85
C GLY A 264 -9.97 9.25 17.90
N ASP A 265 -11.14 9.61 18.41
CA ASP A 265 -12.32 8.74 18.47
C ASP A 265 -12.80 8.36 17.07
N LEU A 266 -13.14 7.10 16.84
CA LEU A 266 -13.71 6.63 15.59
C LEU A 266 -15.15 7.10 15.46
N HIS A 267 -15.57 7.39 14.24
CA HIS A 267 -16.98 7.59 13.97
C HIS A 267 -17.70 6.24 14.14
N PHE A 268 -18.97 6.26 14.51
CA PHE A 268 -19.76 5.02 14.56
C PHE A 268 -21.08 5.11 13.79
N THR A 269 -21.39 6.27 13.22
CA THR A 269 -22.61 6.53 12.46
C THR A 269 -22.32 7.37 11.24
N VAL A 270 -23.15 7.22 10.22
CA VAL A 270 -23.21 8.18 9.11
C VAL A 270 -23.61 9.56 9.65
N ASN A 271 -23.18 10.65 8.97
CA ASN A 271 -23.38 12.06 9.34
C ASN A 271 -22.46 12.66 10.43
N GLY A 272 -21.50 11.91 10.96
CA GLY A 272 -20.52 12.46 11.91
C GLY A 272 -21.11 12.94 13.24
N GLN A 273 -22.33 12.49 13.57
CA GLN A 273 -23.02 12.83 14.82
C GLN A 273 -22.69 11.89 15.98
N GLY A 274 -21.87 10.86 15.73
CA GLY A 274 -21.47 9.88 16.73
C GLY A 274 -20.01 9.54 16.59
N VAL A 275 -19.28 9.77 17.66
CA VAL A 275 -17.85 9.52 17.83
C VAL A 275 -17.69 8.80 19.15
N ALA A 276 -16.94 7.70 19.14
CA ALA A 276 -16.72 6.85 20.29
C ALA A 276 -15.25 6.47 20.40
N THR A 277 -14.79 6.30 21.63
CA THR A 277 -13.38 5.96 21.89
C THR A 277 -13.04 4.59 21.31
N VAL A 278 -11.77 4.42 20.95
CA VAL A 278 -11.30 3.16 20.37
C VAL A 278 -11.34 2.03 21.40
N ALA A 279 -11.05 2.32 22.68
CA ALA A 279 -11.08 1.35 23.79
C ALA A 279 -12.12 1.67 24.86
N GLN A 280 -13.35 2.03 24.52
CA GLN A 280 -14.45 1.76 25.45
C GLN A 280 -14.65 0.24 25.57
N THR A 281 -13.78 -0.39 26.35
CA THR A 281 -13.91 -1.69 26.97
C THR A 281 -14.02 -1.37 28.45
N LEU A 282 -15.25 -1.38 28.99
CA LEU A 282 -15.65 -1.65 30.39
C LEU A 282 -16.86 -0.79 30.82
N VAL A 283 -18.00 -1.48 30.93
CA VAL A 283 -19.09 -1.18 31.89
C VAL A 283 -19.82 0.15 31.73
N THR A 284 -20.54 0.32 30.62
CA THR A 284 -21.90 0.86 30.71
C THR A 284 -22.84 -0.15 30.04
N SER A 285 -24.04 -0.30 30.57
CA SER A 285 -25.07 -1.26 30.11
C SER A 285 -25.54 -1.02 28.67
N ASP A 286 -25.06 0.03 28.02
CA ASP A 286 -25.51 0.48 26.71
C ASP A 286 -24.41 0.15 25.68
N SER A 287 -24.58 -0.99 25.01
CA SER A 287 -23.62 -1.67 24.12
C SER A 287 -23.15 -0.90 22.87
N GLN A 288 -23.53 0.37 22.71
CA GLN A 288 -23.30 1.15 21.49
C GLN A 288 -21.93 1.88 21.43
N GLY A 289 -21.21 2.03 22.55
CA GLY A 289 -19.94 2.78 22.60
C GLY A 289 -18.67 2.06 22.13
N GLN A 290 -18.73 0.80 21.70
CA GLN A 290 -17.53 -0.04 21.51
C GLN A 290 -17.25 -0.35 20.02
N VAL A 291 -16.82 0.65 19.24
CA VAL A 291 -16.68 0.52 17.76
C VAL A 291 -15.84 -0.70 17.39
N MET A 292 -14.61 -0.83 17.90
CA MET A 292 -13.74 -1.96 17.56
C MET A 292 -14.29 -3.32 18.00
N LYS A 293 -15.00 -3.40 19.12
CA LYS A 293 -15.63 -4.67 19.55
C LYS A 293 -16.84 -5.01 18.69
N ASN A 294 -17.61 -4.02 18.29
CA ASN A 294 -18.77 -4.18 17.43
C ASN A 294 -18.33 -4.58 16.02
N LEU A 295 -17.27 -3.97 15.49
CA LEU A 295 -16.67 -4.33 14.19
C LEU A 295 -15.97 -5.70 14.19
N PHE A 296 -15.46 -6.13 15.35
CA PHE A 296 -14.81 -7.42 15.52
C PHE A 296 -15.52 -8.22 16.64
N PRO A 297 -16.75 -8.70 16.40
CA PRO A 297 -17.45 -9.49 17.39
C PRO A 297 -16.68 -10.77 17.69
N ALA A 298 -16.99 -11.42 18.82
CA ALA A 298 -16.27 -12.61 19.29
C ALA A 298 -16.22 -13.72 18.22
N SER A 299 -17.35 -13.93 17.52
CA SER A 299 -17.46 -14.93 16.45
C SER A 299 -16.48 -14.74 15.30
N LEU A 300 -16.24 -13.49 14.88
CA LEU A 300 -15.25 -13.14 13.87
C LEU A 300 -13.83 -13.18 14.45
N THR A 301 -13.66 -12.66 15.67
CA THR A 301 -12.37 -12.66 16.39
C THR A 301 -11.81 -14.08 16.53
N ASP A 302 -12.65 -15.06 16.85
CA ASP A 302 -12.24 -16.46 17.00
C ASP A 302 -11.69 -17.02 15.69
N ILE A 303 -12.33 -16.73 14.55
CA ILE A 303 -11.83 -17.13 13.23
C ILE A 303 -10.50 -16.44 12.91
N LEU A 304 -10.38 -15.13 13.21
CA LEU A 304 -9.13 -14.40 12.99
C LEU A 304 -7.98 -15.01 13.81
N ARG A 305 -8.21 -15.49 15.04
CA ARG A 305 -7.18 -16.14 15.86
C ARG A 305 -6.62 -17.42 15.26
N GLU A 306 -7.38 -18.12 14.42
CA GLU A 306 -6.90 -19.31 13.73
C GLU A 306 -5.89 -18.98 12.62
N GLY A 307 -5.88 -17.73 12.15
CA GLY A 307 -4.98 -17.26 11.08
C GLY A 307 -3.68 -16.68 11.61
N SER A 308 -2.54 -17.15 11.10
CA SER A 308 -1.21 -16.68 11.53
C SER A 308 -0.66 -15.49 10.75
N ARG A 309 -1.31 -15.12 9.64
CA ARG A 309 -0.80 -14.14 8.65
C ARG A 309 -1.75 -12.97 8.40
N ASN A 310 -2.68 -12.75 9.31
CA ASN A 310 -3.70 -11.73 9.15
C ASN A 310 -3.11 -10.33 9.29
N THR A 311 -3.67 -9.38 8.57
CA THR A 311 -3.20 -8.00 8.57
C THR A 311 -4.37 -7.06 8.75
N LEU A 312 -4.19 -6.00 9.54
CA LEU A 312 -5.15 -4.90 9.62
C LEU A 312 -4.49 -3.61 9.12
N THR A 313 -5.14 -2.94 8.18
CA THR A 313 -4.74 -1.59 7.74
C THR A 313 -5.85 -0.61 8.10
N MET A 314 -5.55 0.36 8.95
CA MET A 314 -6.45 1.42 9.39
C MET A 314 -6.27 2.66 8.50
N LEU A 315 -7.21 2.83 7.57
CA LEU A 315 -7.34 3.95 6.63
C LEU A 315 -8.28 4.99 7.23
N VAL A 316 -7.93 5.45 8.41
CA VAL A 316 -8.74 6.39 9.18
C VAL A 316 -8.16 7.78 8.99
N CYS A 317 -8.92 8.70 8.39
CA CYS A 317 -8.48 10.09 8.39
C CYS A 317 -8.73 10.71 9.77
N GLY A 318 -7.84 11.60 10.20
CA GLY A 318 -7.89 12.25 11.50
C GLY A 318 -6.66 11.89 12.33
N ALA A 319 -6.77 12.09 13.63
CA ALA A 319 -5.62 12.03 14.54
C ALA A 319 -5.54 10.70 15.31
N ILE A 320 -6.14 9.61 14.81
CA ILE A 320 -6.30 8.35 15.56
C ILE A 320 -4.99 7.82 16.18
N ILE A 321 -3.87 7.93 15.46
CA ILE A 321 -2.56 7.46 15.93
C ILE A 321 -1.71 8.57 16.56
N SER A 322 -2.08 9.83 16.36
CA SER A 322 -1.37 11.00 16.89
C SER A 322 -1.94 11.49 18.22
N VAL A 323 -3.21 11.17 18.54
CA VAL A 323 -3.78 11.35 19.87
C VAL A 323 -3.35 10.19 20.77
N LYS A 324 -2.88 10.54 21.98
CA LYS A 324 -2.29 9.58 22.93
C LYS A 324 -3.28 8.49 23.34
N ASP A 325 -4.48 8.86 23.75
CA ASP A 325 -5.47 7.89 24.28
C ASP A 325 -5.95 6.94 23.18
N ALA A 326 -6.36 7.46 22.02
CA ALA A 326 -6.70 6.63 20.86
C ALA A 326 -5.54 5.73 20.41
N TYR A 327 -4.29 6.19 20.51
CA TYR A 327 -3.12 5.35 20.24
C TYR A 327 -2.99 4.18 21.24
N VAL A 328 -3.14 4.43 22.54
CA VAL A 328 -3.11 3.39 23.59
C VAL A 328 -4.17 2.33 23.28
N ASP A 329 -5.35 2.77 22.87
CA ASP A 329 -6.47 1.91 22.54
C ASP A 329 -6.21 1.03 21.31
N ILE A 330 -5.65 1.60 20.22
CA ILE A 330 -5.25 0.82 19.04
C ILE A 330 -4.14 -0.16 19.41
N LYS A 331 -3.17 0.25 20.23
CA LYS A 331 -2.07 -0.63 20.66
C LYS A 331 -2.62 -1.80 21.47
N ALA A 332 -3.52 -1.54 22.43
CA ALA A 332 -4.20 -2.58 23.19
C ALA A 332 -4.98 -3.54 22.29
N PHE A 333 -5.66 -3.02 21.25
CA PHE A 333 -6.33 -3.85 20.26
C PHE A 333 -5.33 -4.71 19.44
N ALA A 334 -4.22 -4.13 18.98
CA ALA A 334 -3.17 -4.85 18.25
C ALA A 334 -2.53 -5.96 19.10
N ASP A 335 -2.36 -5.72 20.40
CA ASP A 335 -1.80 -6.68 21.36
C ASP A 335 -2.70 -7.89 21.65
N ARG A 336 -3.95 -7.88 21.18
CA ARG A 336 -4.83 -9.07 21.21
C ARG A 336 -4.34 -10.20 20.30
N GLY A 337 -3.36 -9.96 19.44
CA GLY A 337 -2.73 -10.99 18.60
C GLY A 337 -3.61 -11.49 17.46
N LEU A 338 -4.60 -10.70 17.03
CA LEU A 338 -5.51 -11.08 15.92
C LEU A 338 -4.85 -10.91 14.54
N PHE A 339 -3.81 -10.07 14.48
CA PHE A 339 -3.12 -9.67 13.26
C PHE A 339 -1.61 -9.77 13.48
N SER A 340 -0.88 -10.26 12.48
CA SER A 340 0.59 -10.23 12.46
C SER A 340 1.12 -8.79 12.51
N TRP A 341 0.32 -7.85 12.00
CA TRP A 341 0.55 -6.42 12.13
C TRP A 341 -0.71 -5.59 11.94
N VAL A 342 -0.70 -4.40 12.55
CA VAL A 342 -1.63 -3.30 12.32
C VAL A 342 -0.88 -2.11 11.72
N MET A 343 -1.29 -1.67 10.53
CA MET A 343 -0.76 -0.49 9.86
C MET A 343 -1.71 0.68 10.03
N ALA A 344 -1.20 1.84 10.41
CA ALA A 344 -1.97 3.08 10.52
C ALA A 344 -1.17 4.26 9.95
N PHE A 345 -1.84 5.40 9.73
CA PHE A 345 -1.24 6.58 9.10
C PHE A 345 -1.38 7.82 9.99
N GLY A 346 -0.35 8.66 10.01
CA GLY A 346 -0.26 9.80 10.94
C GLY A 346 -0.97 11.09 10.54
N GLN A 347 -1.40 11.22 9.29
CA GLN A 347 -1.89 12.48 8.74
C GLN A 347 -3.35 12.77 9.13
N ALA A 348 -3.60 13.93 9.76
CA ALA A 348 -4.95 14.34 10.16
C ALA A 348 -5.97 14.43 9.00
N HIS A 349 -5.51 14.84 7.81
CA HIS A 349 -6.32 14.88 6.60
C HIS A 349 -5.82 13.85 5.59
N MET A 350 -5.75 12.60 6.03
CA MET A 350 -5.31 11.47 5.22
C MET A 350 -6.24 11.29 4.01
N GLN A 351 -5.66 11.20 2.81
CA GLN A 351 -6.32 10.79 1.58
C GLN A 351 -5.97 9.32 1.29
N PRO A 352 -6.90 8.36 1.50
CA PRO A 352 -6.59 6.93 1.38
C PRO A 352 -6.04 6.53 0.01
N CYS A 353 -6.54 7.16 -1.06
CA CYS A 353 -6.10 6.89 -2.42
C CYS A 353 -4.60 7.07 -2.65
N LEU A 354 -3.95 8.00 -1.92
CA LEU A 354 -2.50 8.21 -2.01
C LEU A 354 -1.69 7.05 -1.44
N THR A 355 -2.31 6.20 -0.60
CA THR A 355 -1.67 5.02 0.00
C THR A 355 -1.84 3.74 -0.82
N ASN A 356 -2.76 3.71 -1.79
CA ASN A 356 -3.07 2.52 -2.57
C ASN A 356 -1.84 1.84 -3.20
N PRO A 357 -0.89 2.57 -3.83
CA PRO A 357 0.30 1.93 -4.40
C PRO A 357 1.14 1.19 -3.36
N LEU A 358 1.30 1.76 -2.16
CA LEU A 358 2.01 1.11 -1.05
C LEU A 358 1.27 -0.14 -0.60
N LEU A 359 -0.05 -0.05 -0.40
CA LEU A 359 -0.86 -1.18 0.09
C LEU A 359 -0.89 -2.33 -0.90
N GLN A 360 -0.97 -2.03 -2.19
CA GLN A 360 -0.89 -3.02 -3.27
C GLN A 360 0.43 -3.79 -3.23
N SER A 361 1.56 -3.08 -3.20
CA SER A 361 2.88 -3.71 -3.15
C SER A 361 3.19 -4.37 -1.81
N ALA A 362 2.72 -3.81 -0.70
CA ALA A 362 2.81 -4.41 0.63
C ALA A 362 2.07 -5.75 0.68
N SER A 363 0.88 -5.83 0.07
CA SER A 363 0.07 -7.04 0.02
C SER A 363 0.70 -8.12 -0.85
N VAL A 364 1.27 -7.74 -2.01
CA VAL A 364 2.06 -8.67 -2.84
C VAL A 364 3.30 -9.15 -2.10
N SER A 365 4.06 -8.23 -1.48
CA SER A 365 5.24 -8.58 -0.68
C SER A 365 4.89 -9.57 0.44
N TRP A 366 3.81 -9.30 1.16
CA TRP A 366 3.38 -10.11 2.30
C TRP A 366 2.78 -11.44 1.86
N PHE A 367 1.66 -11.44 1.14
CA PHE A 367 0.89 -12.67 0.85
C PHE A 367 1.50 -13.52 -0.26
N ILE A 368 2.12 -12.90 -1.27
CA ILE A 368 2.65 -13.62 -2.43
C ILE A 368 4.14 -13.90 -2.24
N HIS A 369 4.91 -12.89 -1.84
CA HIS A 369 6.37 -13.04 -1.75
C HIS A 369 6.91 -13.48 -0.39
N GLU A 370 6.05 -13.63 0.60
CA GLU A 370 6.39 -13.99 1.99
C GLU A 370 7.50 -13.13 2.59
N ARG A 371 7.47 -11.84 2.26
CA ARG A 371 8.41 -10.83 2.74
C ARG A 371 7.70 -9.81 3.61
N PRO A 372 8.41 -9.19 4.55
CA PRO A 372 7.83 -8.13 5.36
C PRO A 372 7.41 -6.97 4.47
N TRP A 373 6.28 -6.34 4.79
CA TRP A 373 5.70 -5.25 4.00
C TRP A 373 6.66 -4.07 3.84
N HIS A 374 7.46 -3.76 4.87
CA HIS A 374 8.39 -2.61 4.85
C HIS A 374 9.54 -2.78 3.84
N ALA A 375 9.68 -3.96 3.22
CA ALA A 375 10.66 -4.22 2.18
C ALA A 375 10.37 -3.42 0.89
N VAL A 376 9.12 -2.99 0.68
CA VAL A 376 8.73 -2.20 -0.49
C VAL A 376 8.68 -0.69 -0.20
N LEU A 377 8.87 -0.27 1.06
CA LEU A 377 8.64 1.12 1.49
C LEU A 377 9.50 2.14 0.74
N ASP A 378 10.73 1.78 0.37
CA ASP A 378 11.69 2.64 -0.34
C ASP A 378 11.16 3.15 -1.69
N ASP A 379 10.19 2.45 -2.30
CA ASP A 379 9.61 2.80 -3.59
C ASP A 379 8.44 3.81 -3.48
N PHE A 380 7.93 4.09 -2.26
CA PHE A 380 6.69 4.85 -2.06
C PHE A 380 6.89 6.24 -1.45
N GLN A 381 7.73 7.05 -2.10
CA GLN A 381 8.05 8.40 -1.63
C GLN A 381 6.83 9.34 -1.59
N ALA A 382 5.86 9.16 -2.49
CA ALA A 382 4.63 9.95 -2.50
C ALA A 382 3.81 9.73 -1.22
N VAL A 383 3.75 8.49 -0.71
CA VAL A 383 3.10 8.19 0.58
C VAL A 383 3.84 8.90 1.70
N GLY A 384 5.17 8.81 1.72
CA GLY A 384 5.99 9.45 2.74
C GLY A 384 5.90 10.98 2.78
N ALA A 385 5.78 11.60 1.60
CA ALA A 385 5.53 13.03 1.47
C ALA A 385 4.17 13.44 2.06
N HIS A 386 3.18 12.54 1.98
CA HIS A 386 1.81 12.77 2.43
C HIS A 386 1.58 12.43 3.91
N THR A 387 2.09 11.29 4.38
CA THR A 387 1.85 10.77 5.72
C THR A 387 3.02 9.95 6.24
N ASP A 388 3.13 9.86 7.56
CA ASP A 388 3.94 8.85 8.21
C ASP A 388 3.17 7.52 8.28
N VAL A 389 3.89 6.41 8.39
CA VAL A 389 3.34 5.05 8.49
C VAL A 389 3.67 4.48 9.86
N TYR A 390 2.67 4.03 10.61
CA TYR A 390 2.83 3.39 11.90
C TYR A 390 2.58 1.90 11.77
N MET A 391 3.40 1.12 12.47
CA MET A 391 3.37 -0.33 12.48
C MET A 391 3.29 -0.81 13.92
N LEU A 392 2.19 -1.46 14.27
CA LEU A 392 1.94 -2.03 15.59
C LEU A 392 1.93 -3.54 15.46
N GLN A 393 2.71 -4.23 16.28
CA GLN A 393 2.78 -5.68 16.33
C GLN A 393 2.63 -6.13 17.78
N GLN A 394 2.06 -7.33 17.98
CA GLN A 394 1.76 -7.84 19.31
C GLN A 394 3.04 -7.96 20.15
N GLY A 395 3.03 -7.34 21.33
CA GLY A 395 4.15 -7.42 22.28
C GLY A 395 5.41 -6.68 21.83
N GLU A 396 5.39 -6.01 20.68
CA GLU A 396 6.49 -5.21 20.18
C GLU A 396 6.20 -3.71 20.35
N LYS A 397 7.27 -2.91 20.27
CA LYS A 397 7.14 -1.46 20.23
C LYS A 397 6.56 -1.02 18.90
N THR A 398 5.70 -0.01 18.94
CA THR A 398 5.21 0.62 17.72
C THR A 398 6.36 1.26 16.96
N VAL A 399 6.53 0.92 15.69
CA VAL A 399 7.52 1.54 14.82
C VAL A 399 6.84 2.60 13.95
N ARG A 400 7.36 3.82 13.99
CA ARG A 400 6.93 4.92 13.11
C ARG A 400 7.95 5.07 11.98
N TYR A 401 7.49 4.94 10.74
CA TYR A 401 8.26 5.21 9.55
C TYR A 401 7.97 6.63 9.05
N VAL A 402 9.04 7.40 8.95
CA VAL A 402 9.01 8.81 8.59
C VAL A 402 9.83 9.02 7.34
N TRP A 403 9.21 9.59 6.32
CA TRP A 403 9.93 10.00 5.12
C TRP A 403 10.53 11.39 5.31
N ALA A 404 11.80 11.50 4.99
CA ALA A 404 12.56 12.73 5.06
C ALA A 404 13.03 13.12 3.66
N HIS A 405 12.90 14.40 3.34
CA HIS A 405 13.42 14.97 2.10
C HIS A 405 14.06 16.32 2.36
N PRO A 406 15.24 16.62 1.77
CA PRO A 406 16.03 17.80 2.13
C PRO A 406 15.30 19.13 2.04
N SER A 407 14.31 19.25 1.15
CA SER A 407 13.65 20.52 0.87
C SER A 407 12.22 20.59 1.38
N SER A 408 11.41 19.54 1.18
CA SER A 408 9.99 19.55 1.53
C SER A 408 9.71 19.08 2.96
N LYS A 409 10.48 18.10 3.45
CA LYS A 409 10.22 17.48 4.75
C LYS A 409 11.54 17.10 5.45
N PRO A 410 12.43 18.05 5.80
CA PRO A 410 13.73 17.73 6.38
C PRO A 410 13.57 16.90 7.66
N PHE A 411 14.16 15.71 7.69
CA PHE A 411 14.03 14.75 8.80
C PHE A 411 12.58 14.47 9.25
N GLY A 412 11.63 14.51 8.32
CA GLY A 412 10.22 14.25 8.63
C GLY A 412 9.40 15.47 9.03
N GLU A 413 10.04 16.63 9.21
CA GLU A 413 9.37 17.87 9.60
C GLU A 413 8.99 18.66 8.34
N PRO A 414 7.70 18.97 8.08
CA PRO A 414 7.29 19.71 6.90
C PRO A 414 7.90 21.12 6.88
N ALA A 415 8.60 21.47 5.80
CA ALA A 415 9.06 22.84 5.61
C ALA A 415 7.87 23.74 5.25
N PRO A 416 7.74 24.94 5.86
CA PRO A 416 6.59 25.81 5.59
C PRO A 416 6.62 26.31 4.14
N TYR A 417 5.46 26.51 3.49
CA TYR A 417 5.44 27.04 2.13
C TYR A 417 5.91 28.49 2.00
N SER A 418 5.84 29.25 3.10
CA SER A 418 6.22 30.65 3.19
C SER A 418 7.24 30.90 4.30
N CYS A 419 8.07 31.93 4.15
CA CYS A 419 8.94 32.37 5.23
C CYS A 419 8.12 32.88 6.42
N PRO A 420 8.32 32.39 7.66
CA PRO A 420 7.60 32.91 8.82
C PRO A 420 8.04 34.33 9.24
N GLY A 421 9.07 34.90 8.59
CA GLY A 421 9.55 36.27 8.85
C GLY A 421 8.97 37.30 7.90
N CYS A 422 9.12 37.07 6.59
CA CYS A 422 8.70 38.01 5.54
C CYS A 422 7.51 37.54 4.70
N CYS A 423 6.93 36.39 5.03
CA CYS A 423 5.81 35.77 4.31
C CYS A 423 6.05 35.46 2.82
N SER A 424 7.28 35.60 2.32
CA SER A 424 7.64 35.26 0.95
C SER A 424 7.28 33.80 0.63
N TYR A 425 6.48 33.58 -0.41
CA TYR A 425 6.07 32.27 -0.89
C TYR A 425 7.24 31.59 -1.64
N LYS A 426 7.38 30.27 -1.47
CA LYS A 426 8.54 29.52 -2.01
C LYS A 426 9.88 30.16 -1.61
N ALA A 427 9.93 30.67 -0.38
CA ALA A 427 11.12 31.32 0.18
C ALA A 427 12.34 30.39 0.26
N TRP A 428 12.12 29.07 0.25
CA TRP A 428 13.14 28.06 0.47
C TRP A 428 13.59 27.50 -0.88
N GLY A 429 14.84 27.80 -1.25
CA GLY A 429 15.52 27.14 -2.36
C GLY A 429 16.09 25.78 -1.95
N LYS A 430 17.19 25.37 -2.58
CA LYS A 430 17.98 24.24 -2.08
C LYS A 430 18.49 24.56 -0.67
N PRO A 431 18.60 23.55 0.23
CA PRO A 431 19.26 23.73 1.52
C PRO A 431 20.63 24.41 1.36
N VAL A 432 20.91 25.39 2.20
CA VAL A 432 22.17 26.16 2.14
C VAL A 432 23.31 25.45 2.86
N ASP A 433 22.99 24.58 3.81
CA ASP A 433 23.96 23.77 4.55
C ASP A 433 23.32 22.43 4.92
N ILE A 434 24.13 21.38 4.84
CA ILE A 434 23.80 20.05 5.35
C ILE A 434 25.00 19.60 6.17
N GLN A 435 24.80 19.51 7.48
CA GLN A 435 25.83 19.05 8.39
C GLN A 435 25.88 17.53 8.36
N TRP A 436 27.07 16.99 8.13
CA TRP A 436 27.29 15.56 7.99
C TRP A 436 28.17 15.06 9.14
N GLU A 437 27.71 14.01 9.82
CA GLU A 437 28.52 13.31 10.81
C GLU A 437 28.94 11.94 10.30
N LYS A 438 30.22 11.62 10.49
CA LYS A 438 30.74 10.28 10.28
C LYS A 438 30.33 9.42 11.47
N SER A 439 29.47 8.44 11.25
CA SER A 439 29.16 7.45 12.27
C SER A 439 30.41 6.62 12.58
N LYS A 440 30.97 6.79 13.78
CA LYS A 440 32.16 6.05 14.27
C LYS A 440 31.98 4.52 14.13
N LYS A 441 30.75 4.02 14.26
CA LYS A 441 30.45 2.57 14.24
C LYS A 441 30.25 1.98 12.85
N LYS A 442 29.84 2.76 11.84
CA LYS A 442 29.37 2.19 10.55
C LYS A 442 30.12 2.68 9.31
N LYS A 443 31.12 3.58 9.44
CA LYS A 443 31.76 4.29 8.30
C LYS A 443 30.72 4.95 7.36
N LYS A 444 29.50 5.19 7.84
CA LYS A 444 28.42 5.83 7.08
C LYS A 444 28.40 7.32 7.42
N ILE A 445 28.26 8.14 6.38
CA ILE A 445 28.06 9.59 6.50
C ILE A 445 26.55 9.83 6.51
N GLN A 446 26.05 10.55 7.52
CA GLN A 446 24.63 10.84 7.68
C GLN A 446 24.43 12.33 7.98
N ALA A 447 23.38 12.92 7.38
CA ALA A 447 23.02 14.30 7.65
C ALA A 447 22.45 14.41 9.06
N THR A 448 22.94 15.34 9.88
CA THR A 448 22.48 15.58 11.26
C THR A 448 21.76 16.91 11.41
N ALA A 449 22.01 17.86 10.51
CA ALA A 449 21.25 19.10 10.41
C ALA A 449 21.07 19.52 8.95
N ILE A 450 19.92 20.11 8.63
CA ILE A 450 19.61 20.69 7.33
C ILE A 450 19.17 22.13 7.56
N THR A 451 19.85 23.07 6.91
CA THR A 451 19.54 24.50 7.05
C THR A 451 18.92 25.04 5.77
N HIS A 452 17.74 25.63 5.88
CA HIS A 452 17.11 26.42 4.82
C HIS A 452 17.34 27.90 5.08
N ARG A 453 17.50 28.69 4.02
CA ARG A 453 17.61 30.14 4.10
C ARG A 453 16.59 30.79 3.19
N CYS A 454 15.84 31.74 3.72
CA CYS A 454 14.90 32.54 2.93
C CYS A 454 15.67 33.41 1.94
N GLY A 455 15.35 33.28 0.64
CA GLY A 455 15.98 34.10 -0.41
C GLY A 455 15.73 35.61 -0.27
N HIS A 456 14.65 36.02 0.39
CA HIS A 456 14.28 37.43 0.58
C HIS A 456 14.91 38.04 1.84
N CYS A 457 14.52 37.55 3.03
CA CYS A 457 14.93 38.16 4.31
C CYS A 457 16.11 37.46 4.99
N GLN A 458 16.72 36.46 4.34
CA GLN A 458 17.86 35.69 4.86
C GLN A 458 17.61 34.92 6.17
N ARG A 459 16.39 34.91 6.71
CA ARG A 459 16.00 34.08 7.88
C ARG A 459 16.31 32.61 7.61
N GLN A 460 16.87 31.93 8.61
CA GLN A 460 17.22 30.52 8.53
C GLN A 460 16.24 29.64 9.33
N LEU A 461 15.97 28.45 8.80
CA LEU A 461 15.31 27.36 9.52
C LEU A 461 16.29 26.19 9.59
N VAL A 462 16.53 25.68 10.79
CA VAL A 462 17.46 24.57 11.02
C VAL A 462 16.66 23.38 11.51
N TYR A 463 16.66 22.31 10.73
CA TYR A 463 16.05 21.04 11.08
C TYR A 463 17.14 20.10 11.57
N ARG A 464 16.92 19.39 12.67
CA ARG A 464 17.90 18.47 13.26
C ARG A 464 17.38 17.06 13.26
N LEU A 465 18.24 16.11 12.89
CA LEU A 465 17.92 14.70 12.95
C LEU A 465 17.77 14.30 14.43
N LYS A 466 16.63 13.70 14.77
CA LYS A 466 16.41 13.14 16.11
C LYS A 466 17.34 11.96 16.35
N GLN A 467 17.87 11.85 17.58
CA GLN A 467 18.76 10.75 17.95
C GLN A 467 18.06 9.38 17.89
N SER A 468 16.74 9.33 18.04
CA SER A 468 15.90 8.12 17.93
C SER A 468 15.80 7.58 16.50
N PHE A 469 16.11 8.39 15.48
CA PHE A 469 15.88 8.01 14.09
C PHE A 469 16.93 7.01 13.61
N VAL A 470 16.45 5.86 13.17
CA VAL A 470 17.24 4.85 12.49
C VAL A 470 16.92 4.91 11.00
N LYS A 471 17.93 5.08 10.16
CA LYS A 471 17.74 5.08 8.71
C LYS A 471 17.30 3.70 8.22
N HIS A 472 16.15 3.63 7.55
CA HIS A 472 15.59 2.41 6.96
C HIS A 472 16.08 2.19 5.52
N SER A 473 16.03 3.25 4.71
CA SER A 473 16.37 3.18 3.28
C SER A 473 17.87 2.99 3.01
N LYS A 474 18.20 2.35 1.89
CA LYS A 474 19.60 2.13 1.46
C LYS A 474 20.24 3.35 0.76
N GLY A 475 19.42 4.32 0.36
CA GLY A 475 19.85 5.51 -0.40
C GLY A 475 20.77 6.45 0.38
N ARG A 476 21.20 7.54 -0.26
CA ARG A 476 21.78 8.71 0.42
C ARG A 476 20.87 9.90 0.19
N THR A 477 20.71 10.71 1.23
CA THR A 477 20.01 11.99 1.15
C THR A 477 20.82 12.85 0.21
N ASP A 478 20.40 12.96 -1.02
CA ASP A 478 21.08 13.76 -2.02
C ASP A 478 20.10 14.78 -2.60
N PHE A 479 20.64 15.63 -3.47
CA PHE A 479 19.82 16.60 -4.19
C PHE A 479 19.10 15.99 -5.40
N SER A 480 19.06 14.66 -5.54
CA SER A 480 18.36 13.98 -6.65
C SER A 480 16.84 14.11 -6.56
N GLY A 481 16.33 14.69 -5.47
CA GLY A 481 14.90 14.83 -5.21
C GLY A 481 14.26 13.58 -4.62
N ARG A 482 15.03 12.49 -4.45
CA ARG A 482 14.57 11.30 -3.75
C ARG A 482 14.71 11.50 -2.24
N GLY A 483 13.61 11.31 -1.52
CA GLY A 483 13.66 11.28 -0.06
C GLY A 483 14.10 9.92 0.48
N GLU A 484 14.23 9.84 1.80
CA GLU A 484 14.68 8.67 2.54
C GLU A 484 13.70 8.30 3.64
N TRP A 485 13.57 7.01 3.92
CA TRP A 485 12.81 6.54 5.08
C TRP A 485 13.70 6.38 6.30
N TYR A 486 13.18 6.87 7.42
CA TYR A 486 13.67 6.68 8.77
C TYR A 486 12.61 5.91 9.56
N SER A 487 13.03 5.16 10.56
CA SER A 487 12.17 4.50 11.54
C SER A 487 12.54 5.00 12.93
N GLU A 488 11.55 5.19 13.79
CA GLU A 488 11.76 5.39 15.23
C GLU A 488 10.80 4.51 16.03
N ASP A 489 11.27 3.99 17.15
CA ASP A 489 10.40 3.39 18.16
C ASP A 489 9.56 4.52 18.77
N LYS A 490 8.23 4.42 18.70
CA LYS A 490 7.35 5.35 19.39
C LYS A 490 7.46 5.06 20.89
N ALA A 491 7.93 6.04 21.65
CA ALA A 491 7.96 5.94 23.10
C ALA A 491 6.53 5.76 23.64
N GLU A 492 6.37 4.86 24.60
CA GLU A 492 5.18 4.72 25.43
C GLU A 492 5.13 5.91 26.42
N ASN A 493 4.87 7.11 25.91
CA ASN A 493 4.76 8.32 26.73
C ASN A 493 3.38 8.48 27.31
#